data_AF-A0A0R1MFS5-F1
#
_entry.id   AF-A0A0R1MFS5-F1
#
_cell.length_a   1.000
_cell.length_b   1.000
_cell.length_c   1.000
_cell.angle_alpha   90.00
_cell.angle_beta   90.00
_cell.angle_gamma   90.00
#
_symmetry.space_group_name_H-M   'P 1'
#
loop_
_entity.id
_entity.type
_entity.pdbx_description
1 polymer ?
#
loop_
_entity_poly.entity_id
_entity_poly.type
_entity_poly.pdbx_seq_one_letter_code
_entity_poly.pdbx_strand_id
1 'polypeptide(L)'
;MADTTSTTPQDGTFKQVFMTYQSQQKDGNFYTVYYVPQDAVVDYPVVADPIPDEIKDKVVKYNGVLGKWEDSGVDPNTAEIIALKAQNAALTKQLAMSSATLVATQKTVAQANQAIAALTKQLAAVSKPETTTNTTKEGN
;
A
#
# COMPACT_ATOMS: atom_id res chain seq x y z
N MET A 1 30.55 13.99 -12.94
CA MET A 1 30.25 13.55 -11.57
C MET A 1 29.10 14.42 -11.11
N ALA A 2 27.96 13.83 -10.74
CA ALA A 2 26.78 14.57 -10.34
C ALA A 2 26.99 15.10 -8.92
N ASP A 3 26.99 16.41 -8.78
CA ASP A 3 27.13 17.12 -7.51
C ASP A 3 25.78 17.04 -6.78
N THR A 4 25.72 16.21 -5.73
CA THR A 4 24.53 16.10 -4.88
C THR A 4 24.56 17.26 -3.89
N THR A 5 23.85 18.35 -4.21
CA THR A 5 23.68 19.49 -3.30
C THR A 5 22.86 19.09 -2.07
N SER A 6 23.56 18.90 -0.95
CA SER A 6 22.99 18.89 0.40
C SER A 6 22.37 20.26 0.68
N THR A 7 21.06 20.34 0.87
CA THR A 7 20.33 21.58 1.16
C THR A 7 20.36 21.94 2.64
N THR A 8 21.55 22.05 3.22
CA THR A 8 21.73 22.74 4.51
C THR A 8 21.86 24.24 4.21
N PRO A 9 20.94 25.11 4.63
CA PRO A 9 21.08 26.54 4.40
C PRO A 9 22.34 27.08 5.09
N GLN A 10 23.19 27.79 4.34
CA GLN A 10 24.36 28.49 4.86
C GLN A 10 23.96 29.70 5.71
N ASP A 11 24.49 29.72 6.94
CA ASP A 11 24.99 30.84 7.73
C ASP A 11 24.07 31.99 8.17
N GLY A 12 23.56 31.85 9.41
CA GLY A 12 23.41 32.96 10.37
C GLY A 12 22.11 33.75 10.37
N THR A 13 21.28 33.64 9.33
CA THR A 13 20.00 34.37 9.27
C THR A 13 18.84 33.64 9.89
N PHE A 14 18.88 32.30 9.96
CA PHE A 14 17.80 31.48 10.49
C PHE A 14 18.31 30.51 11.56
N LYS A 15 17.52 30.34 12.61
CA LYS A 15 17.68 29.28 13.62
C LYS A 15 16.62 28.21 13.45
N GLN A 16 17.02 26.98 13.72
CA GLN A 16 16.10 25.85 13.82
C GLN A 16 15.28 25.98 15.11
N VAL A 17 13.98 25.76 15.00
CA VAL A 17 13.05 25.70 16.13
C VAL A 17 12.09 24.54 15.95
N PHE A 18 11.49 24.10 17.05
CA PHE A 18 10.60 22.95 17.09
C PHE A 18 9.23 23.43 17.58
N MET A 19 8.23 23.36 16.72
CA MET A 19 6.83 23.47 17.16
C MET A 19 6.46 22.17 17.84
N THR A 20 6.10 22.22 19.12
CA THR A 20 5.82 21.02 19.93
C THR A 20 4.32 20.74 20.01
N TYR A 21 3.96 19.45 20.12
CA TYR A 21 2.59 18.98 20.17
C TYR A 21 2.38 18.02 21.35
N GLN A 22 1.18 18.04 21.91
CA GLN A 22 0.83 17.11 23.00
C GLN A 22 0.49 15.70 22.51
N SER A 23 0.10 15.57 21.24
CA SER A 23 -0.24 14.33 20.57
C SER A 23 0.69 14.07 19.38
N GLN A 24 0.95 12.79 19.11
CA GLN A 24 1.78 12.37 17.99
C GLN A 24 1.13 12.81 16.67
N GLN A 25 1.91 13.46 15.81
CA GLN A 25 1.48 13.92 14.50
C GLN A 25 1.53 12.76 13.48
N LYS A 26 1.02 13.00 12.28
CA LYS A 26 0.93 11.98 11.22
C LYS A 26 2.30 11.42 10.80
N ASP A 27 3.35 12.21 10.95
CA ASP A 27 4.73 11.82 10.67
C ASP A 27 5.37 10.96 11.79
N GLY A 28 4.64 10.72 12.89
CA GLY A 28 5.14 9.95 14.04
C GLY A 28 5.88 10.80 15.07
N ASN A 29 6.04 12.11 14.89
CA ASN A 29 6.74 12.97 15.84
C ASN A 29 5.75 13.75 16.73
N PHE A 30 6.23 14.18 17.90
CA PHE A 30 5.54 15.17 18.73
C PHE A 30 5.99 16.60 18.43
N TYR A 31 6.67 16.82 17.32
CA TYR A 31 7.15 18.13 16.93
C TYR A 31 7.25 18.28 15.41
N THR A 32 7.31 19.52 14.94
CA THR A 32 7.65 19.86 13.56
C THR A 32 8.78 20.88 13.56
N VAL A 33 9.76 20.66 12.70
CA VAL A 33 10.93 21.54 12.57
C VAL A 33 10.59 22.74 11.68
N TYR A 34 10.90 23.93 12.17
CA TYR A 34 10.83 25.19 11.43
C TYR A 34 12.18 25.89 11.45
N TYR A 35 12.39 26.78 10.49
CA TYR A 35 13.52 27.70 10.46
C TYR A 35 12.96 29.12 10.51
N VAL A 36 13.28 29.84 11.58
CA VAL A 36 12.82 31.22 11.83
C VAL A 36 14.01 32.17 11.85
N PRO A 37 13.83 33.46 11.59
CA PRO A 37 14.91 34.44 11.71
C PRO A 37 15.64 34.34 13.06
N GLN A 38 16.95 34.56 13.05
CA GLN A 38 17.79 34.42 14.25
C GLN A 38 17.28 35.25 15.44
N ASP A 39 16.75 36.44 15.15
CA ASP A 39 16.19 37.43 16.08
C ASP A 39 14.73 37.17 16.46
N ALA A 40 14.06 36.20 15.83
CA ALA A 40 12.67 35.88 16.15
C ALA A 40 12.54 35.44 17.62
N VAL A 41 11.62 36.06 18.36
CA VAL A 41 11.28 35.61 19.71
C VAL A 41 10.58 34.26 19.61
N VAL A 42 11.10 33.29 20.34
CA VAL A 42 10.55 31.93 20.41
C VAL A 42 9.87 31.78 21.75
N ASP A 43 8.60 31.39 21.73
CA ASP A 43 7.81 31.12 22.92
C ASP A 43 6.99 29.84 22.73
N TYR A 44 6.66 29.19 23.84
CA TYR A 44 5.90 27.94 23.85
C TYR A 44 4.56 28.13 23.10
N PRO A 45 4.17 27.20 22.21
CA PRO A 45 4.65 25.83 22.04
C PRO A 45 5.88 25.64 21.14
N VAL A 46 6.54 26.71 20.69
CA VAL A 46 7.77 26.63 19.92
C VAL A 46 8.97 26.67 20.85
N VAL A 47 9.95 25.80 20.62
CA VAL A 47 11.19 25.74 21.42
C VAL A 47 12.42 25.78 20.52
N ALA A 48 13.49 26.42 20.98
CA ALA A 48 14.78 26.44 20.28
C ALA A 48 15.79 25.45 20.85
N ASP A 49 15.48 24.85 22.01
CA ASP A 49 16.35 23.87 22.66
C ASP A 49 16.53 22.65 21.75
N PRO A 50 17.77 22.27 21.40
CA PRO A 50 18.02 21.10 20.58
C PRO A 50 17.63 19.82 21.33
N ILE A 51 17.24 18.80 20.56
CA ILE A 51 16.99 17.46 21.09
C ILE A 51 18.33 16.86 21.56
N PRO A 52 18.45 16.38 22.81
CA PRO A 52 19.68 15.77 23.31
C PRO A 52 20.10 14.53 22.51
N ASP A 53 21.40 14.36 22.34
CA ASP A 53 21.98 13.25 21.56
C ASP A 53 21.62 11.87 22.13
N GLU A 54 21.37 11.77 23.43
CA GLU A 54 21.05 10.51 24.13
C GLU A 54 19.66 9.97 23.77
N ILE A 55 18.78 10.82 23.23
CA ILE A 55 17.39 10.47 22.93
C ILE A 55 16.99 10.77 21.48
N LYS A 56 17.89 11.28 20.63
CA LYS A 56 17.59 11.64 19.24
C LYS A 56 17.15 10.47 18.35
N ASP A 57 17.56 9.25 18.69
CA ASP A 57 17.17 8.03 17.96
C ASP A 57 15.83 7.46 18.44
N LYS A 58 15.13 8.17 19.33
CA LYS A 58 13.84 7.78 19.89
C LYS A 58 12.74 8.74 19.46
N VAL A 59 11.49 8.35 19.71
CA VAL A 59 10.36 9.27 19.58
C VAL A 59 10.36 10.22 20.78
N VAL A 60 10.89 11.42 20.58
CA VAL A 60 10.97 12.43 21.63
C VAL A 60 9.71 13.30 21.70
N LYS A 61 9.39 13.75 22.92
CA LYS A 61 8.35 14.73 23.20
C LYS A 61 8.93 15.83 24.07
N TYR A 62 8.51 17.08 23.84
CA TYR A 62 8.87 18.19 24.72
C TYR A 62 7.90 18.26 25.90
N ASN A 63 8.44 18.25 27.11
CA ASN A 63 7.69 18.43 28.34
C ASN A 63 7.64 19.92 28.66
N GLY A 64 6.53 20.59 28.31
CA GLY A 64 6.35 22.03 28.55
C GLY A 64 6.34 22.45 30.03
N VAL A 65 6.13 21.50 30.96
CA VAL A 65 6.18 21.77 32.41
C VAL A 65 7.61 21.73 32.93
N LEU A 66 8.41 20.77 32.45
CA LEU A 66 9.81 20.60 32.86
C LEU A 66 10.80 21.37 31.99
N GLY A 67 10.35 21.93 30.86
CA GLY A 67 11.19 22.66 29.91
C GLY A 67 12.28 21.78 29.28
N LYS A 68 11.98 20.51 28.98
CA LYS A 68 12.99 19.58 28.44
C LYS A 68 12.39 18.54 27.49
N TRP A 69 13.25 18.00 26.64
CA TRP A 69 12.96 16.83 25.82
C TRP A 69 12.97 15.55 26.66
N GLU A 70 12.03 14.66 26.41
CA GLU A 70 11.93 13.34 27.04
C GLU A 70 11.60 12.27 26.00
N ASP A 71 12.01 11.04 26.30
CA ASP A 71 11.56 9.86 25.58
C ASP A 71 10.07 9.66 25.83
N SER A 72 9.27 9.67 24.76
CA SER A 72 7.82 9.48 24.87
C SER A 72 7.43 8.04 25.22
N GLY A 73 8.36 7.08 25.12
CA GLY A 73 8.11 5.64 25.25
C GLY A 73 7.34 5.05 24.08
N VAL A 74 7.06 5.83 23.03
CA VAL A 74 6.45 5.34 21.80
C VAL A 74 7.52 4.65 20.95
N ASP A 75 7.26 3.40 20.55
CA ASP A 75 8.12 2.70 19.61
C ASP A 75 8.04 3.41 18.25
N PRO A 76 9.18 3.88 17.69
CA PRO A 76 9.22 4.62 16.42
C PRO A 76 8.62 3.85 15.25
N ASN A 77 8.60 2.52 15.32
CA ASN A 77 8.11 1.66 14.26
C ASN A 77 6.59 1.39 14.35
N THR A 78 5.90 1.86 15.39
CA THR A 78 4.48 1.56 15.61
C THR A 78 3.61 2.01 14.43
N ALA A 79 3.84 3.22 13.92
CA ALA A 79 3.10 3.75 12.78
C ALA A 79 3.34 2.92 11.50
N GLU A 80 4.59 2.54 11.24
CA GLU A 80 4.96 1.71 10.10
C GLU A 80 4.36 0.31 10.19
N ILE A 81 4.40 -0.31 11.38
CA ILE A 81 3.77 -1.62 11.63
C ILE A 81 2.26 -1.57 11.38
N ILE A 82 1.58 -0.51 11.83
CA ILE A 82 0.14 -0.33 11.57
C ILE A 82 -0.14 -0.18 10.07
N ALA A 83 0.67 0.62 9.36
CA ALA A 83 0.54 0.79 7.93
C ALA A 83 0.77 -0.52 7.15
N LEU A 84 1.79 -1.30 7.54
CA LEU A 84 2.07 -2.62 6.97
C LEU A 84 0.94 -3.62 7.23
N LYS A 85 0.36 -3.64 8.44
CA LYS A 85 -0.81 -4.48 8.75
C LYS A 85 -2.02 -4.12 7.89
N ALA A 86 -2.28 -2.83 7.69
CA ALA A 86 -3.38 -2.37 6.83
C ALA A 86 -3.16 -2.76 5.36
N GLN A 87 -1.93 -2.58 4.84
CA GLN A 87 -1.56 -3.01 3.49
C GLN A 87 -1.71 -4.53 3.31
N ASN A 88 -1.24 -5.32 4.28
CA ASN A 88 -1.40 -6.78 4.26
C ASN A 88 -2.88 -7.19 4.23
N ALA A 89 -3.74 -6.55 5.03
CA ALA A 89 -5.18 -6.84 5.01
C ALA A 89 -5.82 -6.52 3.64
N ALA A 90 -5.43 -5.41 3.01
CA ALA A 90 -5.90 -5.05 1.68
C ALA A 90 -5.44 -6.05 0.61
N LEU A 91 -4.17 -6.46 0.66
CA LEU A 91 -3.59 -7.47 -0.23
C LEU A 91 -4.26 -8.83 -0.05
N THR A 92 -4.50 -9.28 1.19
CA THR A 92 -5.23 -10.52 1.47
C THR A 92 -6.63 -10.49 0.87
N LYS A 93 -7.35 -9.36 0.99
CA LYS A 93 -8.67 -9.19 0.37
C LYS A 93 -8.60 -9.26 -1.15
N GLN A 94 -7.62 -8.60 -1.78
CA GLN A 94 -7.40 -8.68 -3.22
C GLN A 94 -7.09 -10.10 -3.68
N LEU A 95 -6.25 -10.82 -2.95
CA LEU A 95 -5.91 -12.22 -3.26
C LEU A 95 -7.15 -13.13 -3.21
N ALA A 96 -8.00 -12.95 -2.20
CA ALA A 96 -9.26 -13.71 -2.08
C ALA A 96 -10.21 -13.43 -3.26
N MET A 97 -10.35 -12.16 -3.66
CA MET A 97 -11.16 -11.78 -4.82
C MET A 97 -10.60 -12.39 -6.11
N SER A 98 -9.30 -12.26 -6.35
CA SER A 98 -8.64 -12.85 -7.54
C SER A 98 -8.80 -14.37 -7.59
N SER A 99 -8.68 -15.04 -6.45
CA SER A 99 -8.89 -16.49 -6.35
C SER A 99 -10.33 -16.88 -6.69
N ALA A 100 -11.32 -16.14 -6.20
CA ALA A 100 -12.72 -16.37 -6.54
C ALA A 100 -13.00 -16.14 -8.03
N THR A 101 -12.44 -15.08 -8.62
CA THR A 101 -12.54 -14.81 -10.06
C THR A 101 -11.90 -15.92 -10.91
N LEU A 102 -10.76 -16.46 -10.47
CA LEU A 102 -10.09 -17.56 -11.16
C LEU A 102 -10.96 -18.81 -11.17
N VAL A 103 -11.56 -19.18 -10.04
CA VAL A 103 -12.49 -20.32 -9.95
C VAL A 103 -13.72 -20.12 -10.84
N ALA A 104 -14.31 -18.93 -10.85
CA ALA A 104 -15.43 -18.61 -11.72
C ALA A 104 -15.05 -18.74 -13.20
N THR A 105 -13.87 -18.24 -13.58
CA THR A 105 -13.34 -18.34 -14.95
C THR A 105 -13.14 -19.79 -15.36
N GLN A 106 -12.56 -20.63 -14.50
CA GLN A 106 -12.40 -22.06 -14.78
C GLN A 106 -13.74 -22.76 -15.02
N LYS A 107 -14.78 -22.41 -14.24
CA LYS A 107 -16.13 -22.94 -14.44
C LYS A 107 -16.70 -22.54 -15.80
N THR A 108 -16.54 -21.28 -16.22
CA THR A 108 -16.98 -20.80 -17.54
C THR A 108 -16.25 -21.52 -18.67
N VAL A 109 -14.93 -21.73 -18.55
CA VAL A 109 -14.15 -22.49 -19.54
C VAL A 109 -14.64 -23.93 -19.65
N ALA A 110 -14.90 -24.60 -18.53
CA ALA A 110 -15.43 -25.97 -18.53
C ALA A 110 -16.81 -26.05 -19.23
N GLN A 111 -17.70 -25.09 -18.97
CA GLN A 111 -19.00 -25.00 -19.63
C GLN A 111 -18.87 -24.76 -21.14
N ALA A 112 -17.98 -23.86 -21.56
CA ALA A 112 -17.70 -23.61 -22.97
C ALA A 112 -17.17 -24.88 -23.67
N ASN A 113 -16.24 -25.61 -23.04
CA ASN A 113 -15.72 -26.86 -23.58
C ASN A 113 -16.80 -27.93 -23.73
N GLN A 114 -17.74 -28.03 -22.79
CA GLN A 114 -18.88 -28.95 -22.89
C GLN A 114 -19.82 -28.56 -24.05
N ALA A 115 -20.09 -27.27 -24.24
CA ALA A 115 -20.93 -26.79 -25.33
C ALA A 115 -20.29 -27.06 -26.70
N ILE A 116 -18.98 -26.82 -26.85
CA ILE A 116 -18.23 -27.15 -28.07
C ILE A 116 -18.33 -28.65 -28.37
N ALA A 117 -18.12 -29.52 -27.38
CA ALA A 117 -18.23 -30.96 -27.56
C ALA A 117 -19.63 -31.41 -28.02
N ALA A 118 -20.68 -30.77 -27.51
CA ALA A 118 -22.07 -31.05 -27.92
C ALA A 118 -22.33 -30.62 -29.38
N LEU A 119 -21.89 -29.43 -29.77
CA LEU A 119 -21.99 -28.93 -31.14
C LEU A 119 -21.23 -29.82 -32.13
N THR A 120 -20.02 -30.25 -31.79
CA THR A 120 -19.23 -31.18 -32.63
C THR A 120 -19.96 -32.51 -32.86
N LYS A 121 -20.62 -33.05 -31.83
CA LYS A 121 -21.44 -34.27 -31.97
C LYS A 121 -22.66 -34.05 -32.87
N GLN A 122 -23.34 -32.92 -32.72
CA GLN A 122 -24.48 -32.58 -33.58
C GLN A 122 -24.05 -32.43 -35.04
N LEU A 123 -22.95 -31.71 -35.31
CA LEU A 123 -22.42 -31.56 -36.67
C LEU A 123 -22.07 -32.91 -37.30
N ALA A 124 -21.44 -33.82 -36.54
CA ALA A 124 -21.12 -35.16 -37.03
C ALA A 124 -22.36 -36.02 -37.32
N ALA A 125 -23.48 -35.81 -36.60
CA ALA A 125 -24.73 -36.52 -36.84
C ALA A 125 -25.43 -36.04 -38.13
N VAL A 126 -25.34 -34.76 -38.45
CA VAL A 126 -25.95 -34.17 -39.67
C VAL A 126 -25.11 -34.48 -40.92
N SER A 127 -23.80 -34.69 -40.78
CA SER A 127 -22.88 -35.01 -41.89
C SER A 127 -22.82 -36.50 -42.26
N LYS A 128 -23.59 -37.39 -41.59
CA LYS A 128 -23.68 -38.79 -42.01
C LYS A 128 -24.54 -38.87 -43.28
N PRO A 129 -24.02 -39.40 -44.41
CA PRO A 129 -24.85 -39.62 -45.59
C PRO A 129 -25.92 -40.67 -45.25
N GLU A 130 -27.18 -40.37 -45.60
CA GLU A 130 -28.23 -41.38 -45.62
C GLU A 130 -27.85 -42.45 -46.64
N THR A 131 -27.46 -43.63 -46.17
CA THR A 131 -27.35 -44.80 -47.02
C THR A 131 -28.77 -45.22 -47.40
N THR A 132 -29.33 -44.64 -48.47
CA THR A 132 -30.49 -45.21 -49.15
C THR A 132 -30.10 -46.57 -49.70
N THR A 133 -30.41 -47.63 -48.96
CA THR A 133 -30.47 -48.99 -49.48
C THR A 133 -31.58 -49.06 -50.53
N ASN A 134 -31.24 -48.88 -51.79
CA ASN A 134 -32.09 -49.32 -52.89
C ASN A 134 -31.96 -50.84 -52.99
N THR A 135 -32.90 -51.55 -52.37
CA THR A 135 -33.19 -52.95 -52.66
C THR A 135 -33.87 -53.02 -54.03
N THR A 136 -33.08 -53.16 -55.10
CA THR A 136 -33.61 -53.60 -56.38
C THR A 136 -33.97 -55.08 -56.26
N LYS A 137 -35.27 -55.38 -56.20
CA LYS A 137 -35.81 -56.71 -56.53
C LYS A 137 -35.74 -56.86 -58.04
N GLU A 138 -34.82 -57.66 -58.56
CA GLU A 138 -34.94 -58.22 -59.90
C GLU A 138 -35.59 -59.60 -59.78
N GLY A 139 -36.84 -59.68 -60.22
CA GLY A 139 -37.44 -60.92 -60.69
C GLY A 139 -37.37 -60.93 -62.21
N ASN A 140 -36.78 -61.98 -62.78
CA ASN A 140 -37.43 -63.00 -63.61
C ASN A 140 -36.34 -63.86 -64.26
#